data_AF-A0A0M1I131-F1
#
_entry.id   AF-A0A0M1I131-F1
#
_cell.length_a   1.000
_cell.length_b   1.000
_cell.length_c   1.000
_cell.angle_alpha   90.00
_cell.angle_beta   90.00
_cell.angle_gamma   90.00
#
_symmetry.space_group_name_H-M   'P 1'
#
loop_
_entity.id
_entity.type
_entity.pdbx_description
1 polymer ?
#
loop_
_entity_poly.entity_id
_entity_poly.type
_entity_poly.pdbx_seq_one_letter_code
_entity_poly.pdbx_strand_id
1 'polypeptide(L)'
;MNTMQYGSQQTQSMLLHMDNHFLGQEIIQVRKKMNISQTQLATMLGISVRTLESWERGVRHPSSSAKALIRLLIKSPHFVLKNLA
;
A
#
# COMPACT_ATOMS: atom_id res chain seq x y z
N MET A 1 -20.17 -24.82 24.65
CA MET A 1 -19.41 -25.31 23.47
C MET A 1 -20.16 -24.87 22.24
N ASN A 2 -19.64 -23.90 21.48
CA ASN A 2 -20.25 -23.48 20.22
C ASN A 2 -19.16 -23.49 19.14
N THR A 3 -19.21 -24.50 18.27
CA THR A 3 -18.37 -24.58 17.07
C THR A 3 -19.02 -23.75 15.98
N MET A 4 -18.70 -22.45 15.96
CA MET A 4 -18.95 -21.60 14.79
C MET A 4 -18.06 -22.11 13.64
N GLN A 5 -18.66 -22.87 12.73
CA GLN A 5 -18.08 -23.20 11.44
C GLN A 5 -18.03 -21.93 10.59
N TYR A 6 -17.00 -21.09 10.80
CA TYR A 6 -16.73 -19.96 9.91
C TYR A 6 -16.19 -20.53 8.60
N GLY A 7 -16.96 -20.40 7.53
CA GLY A 7 -16.56 -20.84 6.19
C GLY A 7 -15.27 -20.16 5.75
N SER A 8 -14.36 -20.95 5.16
CA SER A 8 -13.02 -20.55 4.71
C SER A 8 -12.97 -19.24 3.89
N GLN A 9 -14.07 -18.88 3.20
CA GLN A 9 -14.14 -17.67 2.40
C GLN A 9 -14.27 -16.37 3.21
N GLN A 10 -14.90 -16.40 4.39
CA GLN A 10 -15.05 -15.22 5.25
C GLN A 10 -13.75 -14.89 6.00
N THR A 11 -12.96 -15.90 6.36
CA THR A 11 -11.61 -15.70 6.92
C THR A 11 -10.66 -15.14 5.85
N GLN A 12 -10.73 -15.65 4.62
CA GLN A 12 -9.91 -15.17 3.50
C GLN A 12 -10.24 -13.72 3.13
N SER A 13 -11.52 -13.34 3.09
CA SER A 13 -11.91 -11.95 2.82
C SER A 13 -11.46 -11.00 3.94
N MET A 14 -11.62 -11.39 5.21
CA MET A 14 -11.10 -10.60 6.35
C MET A 14 -9.58 -10.40 6.30
N LEU A 15 -8.81 -11.46 6.00
CA LEU A 15 -7.35 -11.40 5.88
C LEU A 15 -6.90 -10.48 4.73
N LEU A 16 -7.57 -10.55 3.58
CA LEU A 16 -7.27 -9.69 2.43
C LEU A 16 -7.58 -8.21 2.71
N HIS A 17 -8.64 -7.90 3.45
CA HIS A 17 -8.96 -6.52 3.83
C HIS A 17 -7.94 -5.94 4.84
N MET A 18 -7.44 -6.76 5.79
CA MET A 18 -6.40 -6.34 6.74
C MET A 18 -5.07 -6.01 6.03
N ASP A 19 -4.65 -6.85 5.09
CA ASP A 19 -3.41 -6.64 4.30
C ASP A 19 -3.43 -5.30 3.54
N ASN A 20 -4.60 -4.94 3.01
CA ASN A 20 -4.74 -3.75 2.18
C ASN A 20 -4.76 -2.45 3.00
N HIS A 21 -5.35 -2.47 4.20
CA HIS A 21 -5.29 -1.34 5.12
C HIS A 21 -3.86 -1.13 5.64
N PHE A 22 -3.16 -2.23 5.93
CA PHE A 22 -1.77 -2.21 6.39
C PHE A 22 -0.83 -1.59 5.34
N LEU A 23 -1.01 -1.93 4.06
CA LEU A 23 -0.20 -1.38 2.97
C LEU A 23 -0.30 0.16 2.87
N GLY A 24 -1.49 0.73 3.08
CA GLY A 24 -1.68 2.19 3.09
C GLY A 24 -0.84 2.88 4.18
N GLN A 25 -0.79 2.29 5.38
CA GLN A 25 0.02 2.80 6.48
C GLN A 25 1.52 2.66 6.23
N GLU A 26 1.96 1.55 5.62
CA GLU A 26 3.37 1.36 5.26
C GLU A 26 3.85 2.42 4.24
N ILE A 27 3.00 2.77 3.27
CA ILE A 27 3.29 3.86 2.31
C ILE A 27 3.52 5.17 3.08
N ILE A 28 2.62 5.52 4.01
CA ILE A 28 2.76 6.74 4.83
C ILE A 28 4.07 6.72 5.61
N GLN A 29 4.40 5.60 6.24
CA GLN A 29 5.62 5.48 7.05
C GLN A 29 6.88 5.67 6.21
N VAL A 30 6.97 5.00 5.06
CA VAL A 30 8.12 5.09 4.16
C VAL A 30 8.27 6.49 3.61
N ARG A 31 7.16 7.11 3.18
CA ARG A 31 7.14 8.49 2.70
C ARG A 31 7.64 9.48 3.77
N LYS A 32 7.17 9.34 5.01
CA LYS A 32 7.60 10.17 6.13
C LYS A 32 9.07 9.93 6.50
N LYS A 33 9.53 8.67 6.49
CA LYS A 33 10.95 8.33 6.73
C LYS A 33 11.87 8.94 5.68
N MET A 34 11.42 9.06 4.44
CA MET A 34 12.15 9.74 3.36
C MET A 34 12.00 11.26 3.39
N ASN A 35 11.19 11.83 4.27
CA ASN A 35 10.91 13.26 4.37
C ASN A 35 10.40 13.88 3.04
N ILE A 36 9.52 13.17 2.33
CA ILE A 36 8.89 13.66 1.09
C ILE A 36 7.38 13.84 1.24
N SER A 37 6.81 14.75 0.45
CA SER A 37 5.38 15.00 0.36
C SER A 37 4.64 13.92 -0.45
N GLN A 38 3.31 13.85 -0.31
CA GLN A 38 2.49 12.98 -1.16
C GLN A 38 2.67 13.33 -2.64
N THR A 39 2.76 14.62 -2.97
CA THR A 39 2.99 15.07 -4.35
C THR A 39 4.31 14.54 -4.91
N GLN A 40 5.40 14.65 -4.14
CA GLN A 40 6.70 14.14 -4.58
C GLN A 40 6.68 12.63 -4.82
N LEU A 41 6.12 11.86 -3.87
CA LEU A 41 6.03 10.41 -4.03
C LEU A 41 5.13 10.02 -5.21
N ALA A 42 3.99 10.70 -5.39
CA ALA A 42 3.08 10.43 -6.49
C ALA A 42 3.73 10.69 -7.85
N THR A 43 4.46 11.81 -7.99
CA THR A 43 5.25 12.13 -9.18
C THR A 43 6.29 11.05 -9.46
N MET A 44 7.06 10.61 -8.45
CA MET A 44 8.07 9.57 -8.61
C MET A 44 7.50 8.21 -8.99
N LEU A 45 6.27 7.90 -8.56
CA LEU A 45 5.57 6.67 -8.91
C LEU A 45 4.79 6.77 -10.23
N GLY A 46 4.75 7.95 -10.87
CA GLY A 46 3.99 8.18 -12.10
C GLY A 46 2.47 8.08 -11.91
N ILE A 47 1.96 8.41 -10.72
CA ILE A 47 0.52 8.36 -10.40
C ILE A 47 0.00 9.72 -9.95
N SER A 48 -1.33 9.91 -9.99
CA SER A 48 -1.93 11.12 -9.43
C SER A 48 -1.80 11.16 -7.91
N VAL A 49 -1.67 12.38 -7.34
CA VAL A 49 -1.68 12.59 -5.88
C VAL A 49 -2.95 12.01 -5.25
N ARG A 50 -4.09 12.13 -5.93
CA ARG A 50 -5.37 11.58 -5.50
C ARG A 50 -5.37 10.04 -5.43
N THR A 51 -4.65 9.38 -6.34
CA THR A 51 -4.46 7.92 -6.30
C THR A 51 -3.68 7.54 -5.06
N LEU A 52 -2.55 8.20 -4.80
CA LEU A 52 -1.72 7.95 -3.62
C LEU A 52 -2.49 8.20 -2.32
N GLU A 53 -3.21 9.33 -2.23
CA GLU A 53 -4.03 9.69 -1.08
C GLU A 53 -5.11 8.63 -0.79
N SER A 54 -5.77 8.12 -1.83
CA SER A 54 -6.76 7.06 -1.71
C SER A 54 -6.16 5.74 -1.21
N TRP A 55 -4.91 5.44 -1.57
CA TRP A 55 -4.18 4.27 -1.08
C TRP A 55 -3.74 4.45 0.38
N GLU A 56 -3.17 5.60 0.73
CA GLU A 56 -2.75 5.93 2.10
C GLU A 56 -3.93 5.89 3.08
N ARG A 57 -5.13 6.34 2.66
CA ARG A 57 -6.36 6.26 3.46
C ARG A 57 -7.04 4.89 3.46
N GLY A 58 -6.58 3.95 2.62
CA GLY A 58 -7.21 2.65 2.46
C GLY A 58 -8.60 2.66 1.79
N VAL A 59 -8.97 3.76 1.11
CA VAL A 59 -10.25 3.88 0.37
C VAL A 59 -10.22 3.08 -0.93
N ARG A 60 -9.05 3.05 -1.58
CA ARG A 60 -8.77 2.21 -2.75
C ARG A 60 -7.47 1.49 -2.50
N HIS A 61 -7.27 0.39 -3.21
CA HIS A 61 -6.05 -0.40 -3.07
C HIS A 61 -5.28 -0.43 -4.39
N PRO A 62 -3.95 -0.51 -4.34
CA PRO A 62 -3.16 -0.65 -5.56
C PRO A 62 -3.51 -1.96 -6.26
N SER A 63 -3.40 -1.97 -7.60
CA SER A 63 -3.45 -3.21 -8.38
C SER A 63 -2.35 -4.18 -7.95
N SER A 64 -2.45 -5.46 -8.31
CA SER A 64 -1.43 -6.46 -7.96
C SER A 64 0.00 -6.05 -8.39
N SER A 65 0.15 -5.46 -9.58
CA SER A 65 1.42 -4.93 -10.07
C SER A 65 1.90 -3.72 -9.26
N ALA A 66 1.01 -2.78 -8.96
CA ALA A 66 1.34 -1.63 -8.12
C ALA A 66 1.72 -2.06 -6.69
N LYS A 67 1.09 -3.09 -6.11
CA LYS A 67 1.49 -3.64 -4.81
C LYS A 67 2.91 -4.22 -4.84
N ALA A 68 3.33 -4.84 -5.95
CA ALA A 68 4.69 -5.32 -6.08
C ALA A 68 5.70 -4.16 -6.05
N LEU A 69 5.40 -3.07 -6.78
CA LEU A 69 6.21 -1.85 -6.75
C LEU A 69 6.25 -1.21 -5.36
N ILE A 70 5.10 -1.08 -4.69
CA ILE A 70 5.00 -0.52 -3.34
C ILE A 70 5.79 -1.37 -2.34
N ARG A 71 5.72 -2.70 -2.41
CA ARG A 71 6.54 -3.57 -1.57
C ARG A 71 8.04 -3.40 -1.80
N LEU A 72 8.45 -3.18 -3.05
CA LEU A 72 9.83 -2.86 -3.37
C LEU A 72 10.22 -1.48 -2.82
N LEU A 73 9.35 -0.48 -2.95
CA LEU A 73 9.53 0.86 -2.38
C LEU A 73 9.70 0.78 -0.86
N ILE A 74 8.90 -0.05 -0.17
CA ILE A 74 8.99 -0.24 1.28
C ILE A 74 10.33 -0.86 1.69
N LYS A 75 10.81 -1.85 0.95
CA LYS A 75 12.07 -2.54 1.23
C LYS A 75 13.30 -1.68 0.90
N SER A 76 13.26 -0.98 -0.23
CA SER A 76 14.40 -0.24 -0.76
C SER A 76 13.95 1.10 -1.37
N PRO A 77 13.57 2.09 -0.54
CA PRO A 77 12.98 3.32 -1.04
C PRO A 77 13.91 4.10 -1.96
N HIS A 78 15.17 4.28 -1.57
CA HIS A 78 16.18 4.96 -2.37
C HIS A 78 16.44 4.30 -3.72
N PHE A 79 16.38 2.96 -3.78
CA PHE A 79 16.56 2.23 -5.05
C PHE A 79 15.42 2.53 -6.01
N VAL A 80 14.17 2.44 -5.55
CA VAL A 80 13.01 2.67 -6.40
C VAL A 80 13.00 4.10 -6.91
N LEU A 81 13.21 5.08 -6.04
CA LEU A 81 13.16 6.49 -6.42
C LEU A 81 14.28 6.87 -7.40
N LYS A 82 15.48 6.29 -7.25
CA LYS A 82 16.61 6.53 -8.16
C LYS A 82 16.40 5.95 -9.56
N ASN A 83 15.63 4.87 -9.69
CA ASN A 83 15.49 4.12 -10.96
C ASN A 83 14.15 4.35 -11.67
N LEU A 84 13.26 5.15 -11.08
CA LEU A 84 12.01 5.59 -11.72
C LEU A 84 12.07 7.05 -12.21
N ALA A 85 13.11 7.80 -11.82
CA ALA A 85 13.33 9.19 -12.21
C ALA A 85 14.00 9.31 -13.60
#